data_AF-A0A090RWK4-F1
#
_entry.id   AF-A0A090RWK4-F1
#
_cell.length_a   1.000
_cell.length_b   1.000
_cell.length_c   1.000
_cell.angle_alpha   90.00
_cell.angle_beta   90.00
_cell.angle_gamma   90.00
#
_symmetry.space_group_name_H-M   'P 1'
#
loop_
_entity.id
_entity.type
_entity.pdbx_description
1 polymer ?
#
loop_
_entity_poly.entity_id
_entity_poly.type
_entity_poly.pdbx_seq_one_letter_code
_entity_poly.pdbx_strand_id
1 'polypeptide(L)' 'MLMLTQGDLCPHCGLIIMMPTDLEPICLGCGKRINDAEEDE' A
#
# COMPACT_ATOMS: atom_id res chain seq x y z
N MET A 1 -3.66 -11.11 7.68
CA MET A 1 -3.52 -10.36 6.42
C MET A 1 -2.05 -10.09 6.14
N LEU A 2 -1.62 -10.21 4.88
CA LEU A 2 -0.28 -9.78 4.46
C LEU A 2 -0.30 -8.25 4.34
N MET A 3 0.45 -7.55 5.21
CA MET A 3 0.68 -6.12 5.03
C MET A 3 1.74 -5.93 3.95
N LEU A 4 1.40 -5.20 2.89
CA LEU A 4 2.31 -4.86 1.81
C LEU A 4 3.25 -3.74 2.27
N THR A 5 4.49 -3.77 1.82
CA THR A 5 5.57 -2.88 2.27
C THR A 5 6.31 -2.24 1.10
N GLN A 6 7.26 -1.36 1.40
CA GLN A 6 8.13 -0.78 0.37
C GLN A 6 8.87 -1.87 -0.40
N GLY A 7 8.86 -1.78 -1.73
CA GLY A 7 9.46 -2.77 -2.62
C GLY A 7 8.49 -3.85 -3.12
N ASP A 8 7.34 -4.05 -2.47
CA ASP A 8 6.27 -4.89 -2.98
C ASP A 8 5.55 -4.22 -4.17
N LEU A 9 4.72 -4.99 -4.90
CA LEU A 9 3.89 -4.46 -5.98
C LEU A 9 2.53 -4.00 -5.44
N CYS A 10 2.13 -2.79 -5.82
CA CYS A 10 0.80 -2.27 -5.52
C CYS A 10 -0.27 -3.22 -6.11
N PRO A 11 -1.25 -3.67 -5.32
CA PRO A 11 -2.23 -4.66 -5.76
C PRO A 11 -3.23 -4.09 -6.76
N HIS A 12 -3.30 -2.75 -6.86
CA HIS A 12 -4.24 -2.05 -7.73
C HIS A 12 -3.69 -1.77 -9.12
N CYS A 13 -2.39 -1.51 -9.25
CA CYS A 13 -1.78 -1.06 -10.50
C CYS A 13 -0.49 -1.79 -10.90
N GLY A 14 0.05 -2.66 -10.02
CA GLY A 14 1.26 -3.44 -10.29
C GLY A 14 2.57 -2.63 -10.26
N LEU A 15 2.55 -1.36 -9.83
CA LEU A 15 3.76 -0.56 -9.66
C LEU A 15 4.42 -0.83 -8.31
N ILE A 16 5.75 -0.71 -8.27
CA ILE A 16 6.52 -0.86 -7.03
C ILE A 16 6.10 0.21 -6.03
N ILE A 17 5.86 -0.22 -4.79
CA ILE A 17 5.59 0.65 -3.67
C ILE A 17 6.88 1.37 -3.30
N MET A 18 6.94 2.67 -3.61
CA MET A 18 8.15 3.48 -3.47
C MET A 18 8.37 4.03 -2.05
N MET A 19 7.32 4.09 -1.23
CA MET A 19 7.36 4.62 0.15
C MET A 19 6.86 3.57 1.14
N PRO A 20 7.39 3.53 2.37
CA PRO A 20 6.86 2.68 3.43
C PRO A 20 5.36 2.99 3.69
N THR A 21 4.53 1.95 3.71
CA THR A 21 3.07 2.06 3.79
C THR A 21 2.55 2.47 5.17
N ASP A 22 3.39 2.37 6.20
CA ASP A 22 3.16 2.88 7.55
C ASP A 22 3.34 4.41 7.64
N LEU A 23 4.17 4.99 6.76
CA LEU A 23 4.33 6.44 6.60
C LEU A 23 3.34 7.02 5.59
N GLU A 24 3.21 6.37 4.42
CA GLU A 24 2.33 6.79 3.33
C GLU A 24 1.56 5.57 2.79
N PRO A 25 0.31 5.35 3.24
CA PRO A 25 -0.47 4.20 2.81
C PRO A 25 -1.04 4.34 1.40
N ILE A 26 -0.81 5.46 0.70
CA ILE A 26 -1.29 5.70 -0.66
C ILE A 26 -0.22 5.34 -1.69
N CYS A 27 -0.61 4.57 -2.71
CA CYS A 27 0.24 4.31 -3.86
C CYS A 27 0.48 5.58 -4.68
N LEU A 28 1.74 6.01 -4.78
CA LEU A 28 2.13 7.19 -5.58
C LEU A 28 1.91 7.04 -7.09
N GLY A 29 1.66 5.81 -7.58
CA GLY A 29 1.39 5.55 -8.99
C GLY A 29 -0.09 5.63 -9.37
N CYS A 30 -1.00 5.16 -8.52
CA CYS A 30 -2.44 5.11 -8.83
C CYS A 30 -3.34 5.86 -7.84
N GLY A 31 -2.80 6.40 -6.75
CA GLY A 31 -3.54 7.15 -5.73
C GLY A 31 -4.44 6.30 -4.84
N LYS A 32 -4.43 4.97 -4.95
CA LYS A 32 -5.23 4.07 -4.10
C LYS A 32 -4.46 3.65 -2.85
N ARG A 33 -5.19 3.38 -1.78
CA ARG A 33 -4.67 2.86 -0.51
C ARG A 33 -4.14 1.43 -0.70
N ILE A 34 -2.95 1.14 -0.15
CA ILE A 34 -2.24 -0.14 -0.32
C ILE A 34 -2.65 -1.15 0.75
N ASN A 35 -2.66 -0.72 2.02
CA ASN A 35 -3.11 -1.51 3.15
C ASN A 35 -4.40 -0.87 3.67
N ASP A 36 -5.54 -1.48 3.37
CA ASP A 36 -6.77 -1.15 4.06
C ASP A 36 -6.58 -1.62 5.50
N ALA A 37 -6.53 -0.67 6.43
CA ALA A 37 -6.64 -1.01 7.83
C ALA A 37 -8.08 -1.46 8.00
N GLU A 38 -8.30 -2.77 8.11
CA GLU A 38 -9.42 -3.24 8.91
C GLU A 38 -9.14 -2.73 10.33
N GLU A 39 -9.56 -1.48 10.61
CA GLU A 39 -9.86 -1.06 11.96
C GLU A 39 -11.08 -1.89 12.38
N ASP A 40 -10.82 -3.14 12.78
CA ASP A 40 -11.76 -3.90 13.59
C ASP A 40 -11.94 -3.11 14.90
N GLU A 41 -13.21 -2.79 15.18
CA GLU A 41 -13.75 -1.94 16.25
C GLU A 41 -13.19 -2.21 17.66
#